data_AF-A0A7I8CU33-F1
#
_entry.id   AF-A0A7I8CU33-F1
#
_cell.length_a   1.000
_cell.length_b   1.000
_cell.length_c   1.000
_cell.angle_alpha   90.00
_cell.angle_beta   90.00
_cell.angle_gamma   90.00
#
_symmetry.space_group_name_H-M   'P 1'
#
loop_
_entity.id
_entity.type
_entity.pdbx_description
1 polymer ?
#
loop_
_entity_poly.entity_id
_entity_poly.type
_entity_poly.pdbx_seq_one_letter_code
_entity_poly.pdbx_strand_id
1 'polypeptide(L)'
;MSRQQVRDMKREIKLGMNSDHAPEADAAARTAAFKLLDRSITFGHRRLAIIRFVMAAEIGAAVTPDQVRYCEDALTICNDASLSQSFAAALKKLFVLAPSDLL
;
A
#
# COMPACT_ATOMS: atom_id res chain seq x y z
N MET A 1 8.06 15.82 -4.01
CA MET A 1 7.71 14.94 -5.16
C MET A 1 6.77 15.66 -6.12
N SER A 2 7.10 15.67 -7.41
CA SER A 2 6.32 16.31 -8.49
C SER A 2 5.08 15.50 -8.89
N ARG A 3 4.14 16.15 -9.61
CA ARG A 3 2.97 15.47 -10.17
C ARG A 3 3.36 14.38 -11.16
N GLN A 4 4.44 14.58 -11.91
CA GLN A 4 4.93 13.60 -12.87
C GLN A 4 5.41 12.32 -12.15
N GLN A 5 6.22 12.48 -11.10
CA GLN A 5 6.68 11.36 -10.27
C GLN A 5 5.53 10.54 -9.67
N VAL A 6 4.43 11.19 -9.25
CA VAL A 6 3.23 10.48 -8.76
C VAL A 6 2.54 9.68 -9.87
N ARG A 7 2.51 10.20 -11.11
CA ARG A 7 1.92 9.49 -12.25
C ARG A 7 2.77 8.29 -12.66
N ASP A 8 4.08 8.42 -12.62
CA ASP A 8 5.00 7.34 -12.99
C ASP A 8 4.91 6.18 -11.99
N MET A 9 4.91 6.46 -10.69
CA MET A 9 4.69 5.41 -9.67
C MET A 9 3.33 4.72 -9.79
N LYS A 10 2.26 5.45 -10.15
CA LYS A 10 0.96 4.82 -10.42
C LYS A 10 1.01 3.87 -11.62
N ARG A 11 1.82 4.20 -12.64
CA ARG A 11 2.05 3.33 -13.79
C ARG A 11 2.87 2.10 -13.40
N GLU A 12 3.93 2.28 -12.61
CA GLU A 12 4.75 1.17 -12.08
C GLU A 12 3.89 0.17 -11.31
N ILE A 13 3.02 0.64 -10.42
CA ILE A 13 2.03 -0.20 -9.73
C ILE A 13 1.15 -0.96 -10.72
N LYS A 14 0.56 -0.26 -11.70
CA LYS A 14 -0.32 -0.90 -12.68
C LYS A 14 0.41 -1.95 -13.52
N LEU A 15 1.68 -1.73 -13.85
CA LEU A 15 2.50 -2.70 -14.57
C LEU A 15 2.72 -3.94 -13.69
N GLY A 16 3.14 -3.76 -12.43
CA GLY A 16 3.33 -4.85 -11.46
C GLY A 16 2.09 -5.71 -11.25
N MET A 17 0.90 -5.11 -11.19
CA MET A 17 -0.35 -5.87 -11.00
C MET A 17 -0.74 -6.74 -12.21
N ASN A 18 -0.21 -6.46 -13.41
CA ASN A 18 -0.51 -7.22 -14.63
C ASN A 18 0.65 -8.10 -15.09
N SER A 19 1.82 -7.98 -14.45
CA SER A 19 3.02 -8.72 -14.82
C SER A 19 3.10 -9.99 -13.99
N ASP A 20 2.34 -11.01 -14.37
CA ASP A 20 2.30 -12.29 -13.63
C ASP A 20 3.68 -12.97 -13.47
N HIS A 21 4.74 -12.52 -14.17
CA HIS A 21 6.03 -13.20 -14.21
C HIS A 21 7.26 -12.29 -14.41
N ALA A 22 7.20 -10.98 -14.08
CA ALA A 22 8.35 -10.06 -14.25
C ALA A 22 8.87 -9.53 -12.88
N PRO A 23 9.90 -10.16 -12.29
CA PRO A 23 10.38 -9.83 -10.95
C PRO A 23 10.80 -8.36 -10.75
N GLU A 24 11.35 -7.74 -11.79
CA GLU A 24 11.75 -6.31 -11.76
C GLU A 24 10.54 -5.37 -11.71
N ALA A 25 9.47 -5.69 -12.47
CA ALA A 25 8.24 -4.91 -12.45
C ALA A 25 7.56 -5.01 -11.09
N ASP A 26 7.61 -6.18 -10.45
CA ASP A 26 7.06 -6.39 -9.11
C ASP A 26 7.85 -5.60 -8.05
N ALA A 27 9.18 -5.59 -8.13
CA ALA A 27 10.02 -4.83 -7.21
C ALA A 27 9.80 -3.31 -7.34
N ALA A 28 9.68 -2.81 -8.57
CA ALA A 28 9.35 -1.41 -8.84
C ALA A 28 7.95 -1.06 -8.31
N ALA A 29 6.95 -1.90 -8.55
CA ALA A 29 5.58 -1.72 -8.06
C ALA A 29 5.51 -1.70 -6.53
N ARG A 30 6.18 -2.62 -5.84
CA ARG A 30 6.28 -2.63 -4.36
C ARG A 30 6.88 -1.32 -3.83
N THR A 31 7.99 -0.89 -4.42
CA THR A 31 8.68 0.35 -4.04
C THR A 31 7.80 1.58 -4.27
N ALA A 32 7.10 1.62 -5.41
CA ALA A 32 6.18 2.70 -5.77
C ALA A 32 4.98 2.78 -4.81
N ALA A 33 4.39 1.64 -4.47
CA ALA A 33 3.27 1.56 -3.52
C ALA A 33 3.68 2.06 -2.13
N PHE A 34 4.85 1.62 -1.63
CA PHE A 34 5.41 2.11 -0.37
C PHE A 34 5.59 3.63 -0.37
N LYS A 35 6.25 4.19 -1.40
CA LYS A 35 6.50 5.65 -1.50
C LYS A 35 5.19 6.45 -1.59
N LEU A 36 4.18 5.93 -2.29
CA LEU A 36 2.89 6.59 -2.40
C LEU A 36 2.10 6.59 -1.09
N LEU A 37 2.18 5.49 -0.33
CA LEU A 37 1.60 5.37 1.01
C LEU A 37 2.28 6.35 1.98
N ASP A 38 3.61 6.28 2.07
CA ASP A 38 4.41 7.17 2.91
C ASP A 38 4.09 8.65 2.64
N ARG A 39 4.09 9.03 1.36
CA ARG A 39 3.69 10.38 0.95
C ARG A 39 2.27 10.73 1.41
N SER A 40 1.29 9.83 1.27
CA SER A 40 -0.08 10.12 1.75
C SER A 40 -0.10 10.44 3.24
N ILE A 41 0.69 9.70 4.02
CA ILE A 41 0.81 9.86 5.48
C ILE A 41 1.47 11.20 5.79
N THR A 42 2.60 11.53 5.16
CA THR A 42 3.30 12.81 5.35
C THR A 42 2.40 14.02 5.08
N PHE A 43 1.52 13.94 4.09
CA PHE A 43 0.60 15.02 3.73
C PHE A 43 -0.74 14.97 4.50
N GLY A 44 -0.93 14.02 5.42
CA GLY A 44 -2.15 13.93 6.23
C GLY A 44 -3.40 13.49 5.46
N HIS A 45 -3.24 12.89 4.27
CA HIS A 45 -4.37 12.51 3.43
C HIS A 45 -5.02 11.18 3.88
N ARG A 46 -5.73 11.20 5.01
CA ARG A 46 -6.31 10.02 5.69
C ARG A 46 -6.94 8.98 4.77
N ARG A 47 -8.02 9.33 4.06
CA ARG A 47 -8.73 8.40 3.16
C ARG A 47 -7.81 7.84 2.06
N LEU A 48 -6.95 8.69 1.50
CA LEU A 48 -6.03 8.29 0.44
C LEU A 48 -4.86 7.45 0.96
N ALA A 49 -4.46 7.61 2.22
CA ALA A 49 -3.48 6.75 2.88
C ALA A 49 -4.04 5.33 2.98
N ILE A 50 -5.29 5.18 3.44
CA ILE A 50 -5.95 3.87 3.57
C ILE A 50 -6.11 3.19 2.20
N ILE A 51 -6.54 3.92 1.16
CA ILE A 51 -6.63 3.36 -0.21
C ILE A 51 -5.26 2.85 -0.67
N ARG A 52 -4.19 3.61 -0.43
CA ARG A 52 -2.84 3.22 -0.83
C ARG A 52 -2.25 2.13 0.03
N PHE A 53 -2.67 2.02 1.29
CA PHE A 53 -2.35 0.89 2.15
C PHE A 53 -2.92 -0.41 1.57
N VAL A 54 -4.19 -0.40 1.16
CA VAL A 54 -4.81 -1.56 0.50
C VAL A 54 -4.02 -1.96 -0.76
N MET A 55 -3.68 -0.98 -1.60
CA MET A 55 -2.85 -1.24 -2.80
C MET A 55 -1.45 -1.79 -2.44
N ALA A 56 -0.81 -1.25 -1.41
CA ALA A 56 0.50 -1.70 -0.95
C ALA A 56 0.44 -3.15 -0.45
N ALA A 57 -0.60 -3.53 0.28
CA ALA A 57 -0.83 -4.90 0.73
C ALA A 57 -1.13 -5.87 -0.43
N GLU A 58 -1.90 -5.43 -1.43
CA GLU A 58 -2.19 -6.25 -2.62
C GLU A 58 -0.95 -6.58 -3.44
N ILE A 59 0.00 -5.65 -3.49
CA ILE A 59 1.26 -5.80 -4.24
C ILE A 59 2.37 -6.45 -3.38
N GLY A 60 2.12 -6.67 -2.09
CA GLY A 60 3.12 -7.21 -1.17
C GLY A 60 4.27 -6.24 -0.88
N ALA A 61 3.99 -4.92 -0.86
CA ALA A 61 4.97 -3.94 -0.45
C ALA A 61 5.28 -4.06 1.06
N ALA A 62 6.50 -3.70 1.46
CA ALA A 62 6.95 -3.74 2.85
C ALA A 62 6.31 -2.61 3.68
N VAL A 63 5.04 -2.79 4.07
CA VAL A 63 4.33 -1.85 4.93
C VAL A 63 4.81 -1.99 6.37
N THR A 64 5.15 -0.87 7.00
CA THR A 64 5.69 -0.84 8.37
C THR A 64 4.58 -0.82 9.43
N PRO A 65 4.85 -1.23 10.68
CA PRO A 65 3.88 -1.14 11.78
C PRO A 65 3.37 0.29 12.04
N ASP A 66 4.20 1.31 11.85
CA ASP A 66 3.80 2.71 12.03
C ASP A 66 2.81 3.16 10.95
N GLN A 67 2.99 2.68 9.70
CA GLN A 67 2.06 2.94 8.61
C GLN A 67 0.73 2.21 8.82
N VAL A 68 0.76 0.99 9.38
CA VAL A 68 -0.45 0.26 9.80
C VAL A 68 -1.22 1.08 10.84
N ARG A 69 -0.55 1.47 11.93
CA ARG A 69 -1.16 2.23 13.04
C ARG A 69 -1.78 3.55 12.55
N TYR A 70 -1.06 4.29 11.70
CA TYR A 70 -1.62 5.51 11.09
C TYR A 70 -2.92 5.23 10.32
N CYS A 71 -2.98 4.13 9.56
CA CYS A 71 -4.16 3.80 8.76
C CYS A 71 -5.33 3.32 9.63
N GLU A 72 -5.07 2.63 10.75
CA GLU A 72 -6.08 2.28 11.75
C GLU A 72 -6.69 3.53 12.41
N ASP A 73 -5.86 4.47 12.83
CA ASP A 73 -6.31 5.76 13.37
C ASP A 73 -7.13 6.54 12.32
N ALA A 74 -6.65 6.58 11.07
CA ALA A 74 -7.33 7.24 9.97
C ALA A 74 -8.70 6.61 9.65
N LEU A 75 -8.84 5.28 9.78
CA LEU A 75 -10.10 4.58 9.57
C LEU A 75 -11.17 4.98 10.58
N THR A 76 -10.79 5.04 11.86
CA THR A 76 -11.68 5.48 12.95
C THR A 76 -12.24 6.87 12.66
N ILE A 77 -11.41 7.75 12.09
CA ILE A 77 -11.81 9.12 11.73
C ILE A 77 -12.68 9.17 10.46
N CYS A 78 -12.37 8.34 9.46
CA CYS A 78 -13.09 8.36 8.18
C CYS A 78 -14.50 7.76 8.28
N ASN A 79 -14.75 6.84 9.22
CA ASN A 79 -16.04 6.18 9.44
C ASN A 79 -16.68 5.63 8.14
N ASP A 80 -15.85 5.06 7.25
CA ASP A 80 -16.27 4.50 5.95
C ASP A 80 -16.24 2.97 6.03
N ALA A 81 -17.43 2.36 6.13
CA ALA A 81 -17.58 0.93 6.33
C ALA A 81 -16.99 0.08 5.18
N SER A 82 -17.06 0.59 3.94
CA SER A 82 -16.46 -0.11 2.79
C SER A 82 -14.94 -0.10 2.91
N LEU A 83 -14.36 1.03 3.30
CA LEU A 83 -12.93 1.19 3.48
C LEU A 83 -12.39 0.32 4.64
N SER A 84 -13.14 0.22 5.74
CA SER A 84 -12.82 -0.66 6.87
C SER A 84 -12.75 -2.13 6.46
N GLN A 85 -13.68 -2.60 5.62
CA GLN A 85 -13.66 -3.97 5.10
C GLN A 85 -12.44 -4.22 4.20
N SER A 86 -12.15 -3.30 3.28
CA SER A 86 -10.98 -3.40 2.41
C SER A 86 -9.67 -3.40 3.21
N PHE A 87 -9.58 -2.56 4.24
CA PHE A 87 -8.41 -2.52 5.12
C PHE A 87 -8.24 -3.83 5.90
N ALA A 88 -9.30 -4.37 6.51
CA ALA A 88 -9.22 -5.62 7.25
C ALA A 88 -8.76 -6.79 6.36
N ALA A 89 -9.22 -6.84 5.10
CA ALA A 89 -8.75 -7.81 4.12
C ALA A 89 -7.27 -7.62 3.75
N ALA A 90 -6.85 -6.37 3.54
CA ALA A 90 -5.46 -6.02 3.25
C ALA A 90 -4.52 -6.36 4.42
N LEU A 91 -4.93 -6.07 5.65
CA LEU A 91 -4.15 -6.36 6.86
C LEU A 91 -3.92 -7.87 7.02
N LYS A 92 -4.95 -8.69 6.80
CA LYS A 92 -4.82 -10.15 6.78
C LYS A 92 -3.80 -10.62 5.73
N LYS A 93 -3.81 -10.04 4.53
CA LYS A 93 -2.82 -10.39 3.48
C LYS A 93 -1.39 -10.09 3.93
N LEU A 94 -1.13 -8.96 4.58
CA LEU A 94 0.21 -8.64 5.09
C LEU A 94 0.71 -9.66 6.12
N PHE A 95 -0.18 -10.17 6.97
CA PHE A 95 0.17 -11.20 7.95
C PHE A 95 0.25 -12.62 7.38
N VAL A 96 -0.48 -12.92 6.29
CA VAL A 96 -0.42 -14.22 5.59
C VAL A 96 0.77 -14.31 4.63
N LEU A 97 1.16 -13.19 4.02
CA LEU A 97 2.33 -13.09 3.14
C LEU A 97 3.64 -12.88 3.89
N ALA A 98 3.64 -12.85 5.22
CA ALA A 98 4.86 -12.96 6.00
C ALA A 98 5.28 -14.44 6.03
N PRO A 99 6.24 -14.89 5.19
CA PRO A 99 6.72 -16.25 5.28
C PRO A 99 7.78 -16.27 6.39
N SER A 100 7.73 -17.28 7.23
CA SER A 100 8.70 -18.39 7.33
C SER A 100 10.05 -18.35 6.56
N ASP A 101 10.50 -17.23 5.99
CA ASP A 101 11.77 -17.05 5.27
C ASP A 101 12.80 -16.27 6.12
N LEU A 102 12.57 -16.20 7.43
CA LEU A 102 13.60 -15.84 8.39
C LEU A 102 13.89 -17.08 9.26
N LEU A 103 14.89 -17.84 8.79
CA LEU A 103 15.67 -18.89 9.47
C LEU A 103 15.07 -20.31 9.46
#